data_AF-A0A1Q7Z6F2-F1
#
_entry.id   AF-A0A1Q7Z6F2-F1
#
_cell.length_a   1.000
_cell.length_b   1.000
_cell.length_c   1.000
_cell.angle_alpha   90.00
_cell.angle_beta   90.00
_cell.angle_gamma   90.00
#
_symmetry.space_group_name_H-M   'P 1'
#
loop_
_entity.id
_entity.type
_entity.pdbx_description
1 polymer ?
#
loop_
_entity_poly.entity_id
_entity_poly.type
_entity_poly.pdbx_seq_one_letter_code
_entity_poly.pdbx_strand_id
1 'polypeptide(L)'
;MFRITAYGATSGTILLLSITATSPVGHRGHEKQAPFYFQNFLGVMAPQPLPNGGRGWAVPMDPALRVIHAGDVTEVGRTVAAAFAAGDELPDGSVLAVCGGRYSWNDFAKTLNALGHHLMAVQVPADVYDVSYPGAHEVRETFQYFAEHTYFGPQHEAHIRAAHALVPGGFTSFADWARVHMKP
;
A
#
# COMPACT_ATOMS: atom_id res chain seq x y z
N MET A 1 21.38 1.62 -13.17
CA MET A 1 21.49 2.41 -11.92
C MET A 1 20.10 2.42 -11.29
N PHE A 2 19.95 2.20 -9.98
CA PHE A 2 18.64 2.26 -9.34
C PHE A 2 18.39 3.68 -8.83
N ARG A 3 17.27 4.29 -9.21
CA ARG A 3 16.81 5.55 -8.63
C ARG A 3 15.55 5.26 -7.84
N ILE A 4 15.67 5.28 -6.51
CA ILE A 4 14.52 5.21 -5.62
C ILE A 4 14.00 6.64 -5.46
N THR A 5 12.77 6.87 -5.90
CA THR A 5 12.10 8.16 -5.69
C THR A 5 11.00 7.93 -4.67
N ALA A 6 11.27 8.34 -3.43
CA ALA A 6 10.25 8.40 -2.40
C ALA A 6 9.40 9.65 -2.64
N TYR A 7 8.11 9.47 -2.88
CA TYR A 7 7.14 10.55 -2.79
C TYR A 7 6.58 10.52 -1.37
N GLY A 8 6.93 11.52 -0.57
CA GLY A 8 6.44 11.65 0.79
C GLY A 8 6.40 13.12 1.21
N ALA A 9 5.26 13.55 1.75
CA ALA A 9 5.18 14.73 2.58
C ALA A 9 6.02 14.46 3.84
N THR A 10 7.01 15.30 4.08
CA THR A 10 7.92 15.23 5.23
C THR A 10 7.16 15.21 6.56
N SER A 11 7.69 14.43 7.51
CA SER A 11 7.20 14.18 8.89
C SER A 11 6.16 13.05 9.04
N GLY A 12 6.64 11.81 9.14
CA GLY A 12 5.88 10.68 9.71
C GLY A 12 4.80 10.04 8.83
N THR A 13 4.71 10.45 7.56
CA THR A 13 3.59 10.12 6.66
C THR A 13 3.90 8.95 5.72
N ILE A 14 2.87 8.18 5.38
CA ILE A 14 2.83 7.08 4.41
C ILE A 14 3.78 7.38 3.22
N LEU A 15 4.88 6.65 3.15
CA LEU A 15 5.85 6.74 2.06
C LEU A 15 5.26 6.06 0.82
N LEU A 16 4.90 6.83 -0.21
CA LEU A 16 4.65 6.28 -1.54
C LEU A 16 6.03 6.06 -2.18
N LEU A 17 6.53 4.82 -2.12
CA LEU A 17 7.82 4.48 -2.70
C LEU A 17 7.62 4.09 -4.17
N SER A 18 8.19 4.89 -5.07
CA SER A 18 8.38 4.49 -6.47
C SER A 18 9.85 4.09 -6.68
N ILE A 19 10.07 2.93 -7.29
CA ILE A 19 11.41 2.46 -7.62
C ILE A 19 11.56 2.48 -9.13
N THR A 20 12.39 3.39 -9.64
CA THR A 20 12.77 3.41 -11.05
C THR A 20 14.08 2.63 -11.22
N ALA A 21 14.04 1.57 -12.02
CA ALA A 21 15.25 0.85 -12.41
C ALA A 21 15.61 1.21 -13.85
N THR A 22 16.83 1.74 -14.07
CA THR A 22 17.38 1.99 -15.41
C THR A 22 18.51 1.02 -15.73
N SER A 23 18.48 0.46 -16.95
CA SER A 23 19.57 -0.37 -17.46
C SER A 23 20.81 0.50 -17.79
N PRO A 24 22.04 0.03 -17.57
CA PRO A 24 23.25 0.79 -17.91
C PRO A 24 23.54 0.87 -19.42
N VAL A 25 22.81 0.12 -20.26
CA VAL A 25 22.97 0.16 -21.72
C VAL A 25 21.70 0.75 -22.35
N GLY A 26 21.72 2.06 -22.59
CA GLY A 26 20.62 2.79 -23.22
C GLY A 26 19.44 3.09 -22.28
N HIS A 27 18.77 4.21 -22.53
CA HIS A 27 17.79 4.92 -21.70
C HIS A 27 16.46 4.18 -21.46
N ARG A 28 16.46 2.85 -21.27
CA ARG A 28 15.24 2.12 -20.93
C ARG A 28 15.01 2.11 -19.42
N GLY A 29 13.79 2.46 -19.02
CA GLY A 29 13.39 2.61 -17.64
C GLY A 29 12.01 2.02 -17.41
N HIS A 30 11.87 1.29 -16.30
CA HIS A 30 10.55 0.82 -15.84
C HIS A 30 10.34 1.24 -14.40
N GLU A 31 9.15 1.75 -14.12
CA GLU A 31 8.72 2.17 -12.79
C GLU A 31 8.08 1.00 -12.04
N LYS A 32 8.38 0.87 -10.76
CA LYS A 32 7.72 -0.07 -9.85
C LYS A 32 6.99 0.75 -8.80
N GLN A 33 5.68 0.56 -8.74
CA GLN A 33 4.84 1.19 -7.72
C GLN A 33 4.75 0.23 -6.54
N ALA A 34 5.31 0.66 -5.40
CA ALA A 34 5.30 -0.14 -4.20
C ALA A 34 3.92 -0.05 -3.52
N PRO A 35 3.36 -1.16 -3.00
CA PRO A 35 2.07 -1.15 -2.36
C PRO A 35 2.09 -0.41 -1.03
N PHE A 36 0.91 -0.18 -0.47
CA PHE A 36 0.79 -0.01 0.97
C PHE A 36 1.26 -1.29 1.67
N TYR A 37 2.34 -1.21 2.45
CA TYR A 37 2.97 -2.40 3.03
C TYR A 37 2.15 -3.01 4.14
N PHE A 38 1.93 -4.32 4.10
CA PHE A 38 1.37 -5.06 5.22
C PHE A 38 2.21 -4.89 6.49
N GLN A 39 3.53 -4.77 6.34
CA GLN A 39 4.49 -4.51 7.42
C GLN A 39 4.19 -3.25 8.22
N ASN A 40 3.50 -2.25 7.64
CA ASN A 40 3.11 -1.06 8.38
C ASN A 40 2.23 -1.38 9.59
N PHE A 41 1.44 -2.47 9.54
CA PHE A 41 0.60 -2.93 10.65
C PHE A 41 1.38 -3.52 11.83
N LEU A 42 2.68 -3.79 11.66
CA LEU A 42 3.57 -4.23 12.74
C LEU A 42 4.25 -3.06 13.46
N GLY A 43 4.13 -1.84 12.94
CA GLY A 43 4.83 -0.66 13.45
C GLY A 43 3.97 0.59 13.41
N VAL A 44 4.26 1.48 12.47
CA VAL A 44 3.68 2.85 12.39
C VAL A 44 2.15 2.88 12.28
N MET A 45 1.52 1.80 11.83
CA MET A 45 0.06 1.65 11.76
C MET A 45 -0.43 0.42 12.54
N ALA A 46 0.28 0.02 13.59
CA ALA A 46 -0.23 -0.96 14.54
C ALA A 46 -1.57 -0.48 15.14
N PRO A 47 -2.55 -1.37 15.41
CA PRO A 47 -3.83 -0.97 15.98
C PRO A 47 -3.67 -0.26 17.34
N GLN A 48 -4.34 0.87 17.48
CA GLN A 48 -4.27 1.75 18.65
C GLN A 48 -5.57 1.74 19.46
N PRO A 49 -5.54 2.12 20.75
CA PRO A 49 -6.76 2.44 21.50
C PRO A 49 -7.58 3.52 20.80
N LEU A 50 -8.90 3.35 20.77
CA LEU A 50 -9.84 4.27 20.14
C LEU A 50 -10.62 5.07 21.21
N PRO A 51 -11.13 6.26 20.87
CA PRO A 51 -11.89 7.09 21.82
C PRO A 51 -13.15 6.42 22.38
N ASN A 52 -13.70 5.45 21.68
CA ASN A 52 -14.87 4.67 22.12
C ASN A 52 -14.53 3.49 23.05
N GLY A 53 -13.27 3.38 23.49
CA GLY A 53 -12.77 2.27 24.31
C GLY A 53 -12.44 0.99 23.54
N GLY A 54 -12.64 0.98 22.21
CA GLY A 54 -12.22 -0.10 21.33
C GLY A 54 -10.72 -0.04 21.00
N ARG A 55 -10.28 -0.96 20.15
CA ARG A 55 -8.93 -0.98 19.57
C ARG A 55 -9.03 -1.06 18.06
N GLY A 56 -8.12 -0.42 17.32
CA GLY A 56 -8.19 -0.40 15.87
C GLY A 56 -7.56 0.83 15.23
N TRP A 57 -8.22 1.35 14.20
CA TRP A 57 -7.76 2.52 13.44
C TRP A 57 -8.81 3.62 13.42
N ALA A 58 -8.39 4.85 13.73
CA ALA A 58 -9.15 6.06 13.50
C ALA A 58 -8.68 6.67 12.17
N VAL A 59 -9.59 6.82 11.20
CA VAL A 59 -9.23 7.17 9.82
C VAL A 59 -10.07 8.35 9.31
N PRO A 60 -9.50 9.28 8.51
CA PRO A 60 -10.20 10.48 8.07
C PRO A 60 -10.95 10.28 6.75
N MET A 61 -11.46 9.07 6.51
CA MET A 61 -12.19 8.67 5.30
C MET A 61 -13.20 7.57 5.64
N ASP A 62 -14.14 7.27 4.74
CA ASP A 62 -15.06 6.15 4.93
C ASP A 62 -14.27 4.81 5.02
N PRO A 63 -14.33 4.11 6.16
CA PRO A 63 -13.55 2.89 6.39
C PRO A 63 -14.01 1.69 5.56
N ALA A 64 -15.16 1.78 4.88
CA ALA A 64 -15.65 0.75 3.96
C ALA A 64 -15.10 0.90 2.54
N LEU A 65 -14.49 2.04 2.19
CA LEU A 65 -13.94 2.27 0.86
C LEU A 65 -12.75 1.34 0.61
N ARG A 66 -12.92 0.43 -0.34
CA ARG A 66 -11.84 -0.44 -0.83
C ARG A 66 -10.98 0.38 -1.79
N VAL A 67 -9.99 1.10 -1.29
CA VAL A 67 -9.13 1.99 -2.10
C VAL A 67 -7.64 1.83 -1.85
N ILE A 68 -7.27 0.99 -0.88
CA ILE A 68 -5.88 0.76 -0.49
C ILE A 68 -5.35 -0.41 -1.30
N HIS A 69 -4.40 -0.17 -2.19
CA HIS A 69 -3.65 -1.24 -2.85
C HIS A 69 -2.48 -1.65 -1.95
N ALA A 70 -2.59 -2.83 -1.35
CA ALA A 70 -1.66 -3.29 -0.33
C ALA A 70 -0.99 -4.59 -0.73
N GLY A 71 0.18 -4.87 -0.15
CA GLY A 71 0.99 -6.04 -0.49
C GLY A 71 2.17 -6.23 0.46
N ASP A 72 2.81 -7.38 0.32
CA ASP A 72 4.03 -7.68 1.05
C ASP A 72 5.22 -6.98 0.38
N VAL A 73 5.90 -6.09 1.11
CA VAL A 73 7.05 -5.34 0.59
C VAL A 73 8.18 -6.26 0.12
N THR A 74 8.31 -7.47 0.69
CA THR A 74 9.35 -8.43 0.33
C THR A 74 9.16 -8.96 -1.10
N GLU A 75 7.94 -8.89 -1.64
CA GLU A 75 7.62 -9.34 -3.01
C GLU A 75 7.93 -8.29 -4.08
N VAL A 76 8.25 -7.05 -3.69
CA VAL A 76 8.70 -6.00 -4.62
C VAL A 76 10.00 -6.42 -5.32
N GLY A 77 10.94 -7.02 -4.58
CA GLY A 77 12.20 -7.51 -5.12
C GLY A 77 12.02 -8.55 -6.23
N ARG A 78 11.03 -9.45 -6.08
CA ARG A 78 10.72 -10.45 -7.11
C ARG A 78 10.22 -9.80 -8.41
N THR A 79 9.40 -8.76 -8.30
CA THR A 79 8.89 -8.02 -9.46
C THR A 79 10.01 -7.26 -10.17
N VAL A 80 10.94 -6.69 -9.41
CA VAL A 80 12.15 -6.06 -9.97
C VAL A 80 12.98 -7.09 -10.72
N ALA A 81 13.25 -8.26 -10.13
CA ALA A 81 14.01 -9.33 -10.77
C ALA A 81 13.32 -9.83 -12.05
N ALA A 82 11.99 -10.05 -12.02
CA ALA A 82 11.21 -10.46 -13.18
C ALA A 82 11.26 -9.43 -14.32
N ALA A 83 11.18 -8.14 -13.99
CA ALA A 83 11.29 -7.07 -14.99
C ALA A 83 12.66 -7.07 -15.69
N PHE A 84 13.75 -7.35 -14.97
CA PHE A 84 15.07 -7.50 -15.60
C PHE A 84 15.17 -8.75 -16.47
N ALA A 85 14.58 -9.87 -16.02
CA ALA A 85 14.59 -11.12 -16.77
C ALA A 85 13.79 -11.05 -18.08
N ALA A 86 12.69 -10.29 -18.10
CA ALA A 86 11.86 -10.08 -19.29
C ALA A 86 12.58 -9.30 -20.40
N GLY A 87 13.58 -8.48 -20.07
CA GLY A 87 14.42 -7.79 -21.04
C GLY A 87 13.61 -7.02 -22.08
N ASP A 88 13.81 -7.33 -23.37
CA ASP A 88 13.16 -6.68 -24.50
C ASP A 88 11.65 -6.98 -24.63
N GLU A 89 11.14 -8.00 -23.93
CA GLU A 89 9.71 -8.36 -23.97
C GLU A 89 8.86 -7.40 -23.13
N LEU A 90 9.46 -6.67 -22.17
CA LEU A 90 8.77 -5.67 -21.38
C LEU A 90 8.86 -4.30 -22.06
N PRO A 91 7.73 -3.66 -22.44
CA PRO A 91 7.77 -2.35 -23.08
C PRO A 91 8.49 -1.31 -22.24
N ASP A 92 9.29 -0.46 -22.88
CA ASP A 92 9.95 0.65 -22.21
C ASP A 92 8.92 1.61 -21.60
N GLY A 93 9.22 2.17 -20.43
CA GLY A 93 8.28 2.99 -19.66
C GLY A 93 7.17 2.21 -18.95
N SER A 94 7.17 0.87 -19.01
CA SER A 94 6.18 0.07 -18.26
C SER A 94 6.18 0.40 -16.78
N VAL A 95 4.98 0.52 -16.22
CA VAL A 95 4.74 0.70 -14.78
C VAL A 95 4.19 -0.59 -14.21
N LEU A 96 4.88 -1.13 -13.20
CA LEU A 96 4.55 -2.41 -12.58
C LEU A 96 4.09 -2.16 -11.14
N ALA A 97 2.81 -2.32 -10.87
CA ALA A 97 2.24 -2.13 -9.53
C ALA A 97 2.15 -3.46 -8.79
N VAL A 98 2.98 -3.62 -7.75
CA VAL A 98 2.97 -4.82 -6.91
C VAL A 98 1.78 -4.74 -5.97
N CYS A 99 0.86 -5.71 -6.04
CA CYS A 99 -0.42 -5.63 -5.34
C CYS A 99 -0.88 -7.02 -4.87
N GLY A 100 -0.88 -7.24 -3.56
CA GLY A 100 -1.52 -8.41 -2.92
C GLY A 100 -3.04 -8.28 -2.81
N GLY A 101 -3.61 -7.12 -3.15
CA GLY A 101 -5.04 -6.89 -3.24
C GLY A 101 -5.44 -5.45 -2.98
N ARG A 102 -6.73 -5.17 -3.19
CA ARG A 102 -7.35 -3.87 -2.93
C ARG A 102 -8.29 -3.98 -1.74
N TYR A 103 -8.01 -3.22 -0.68
CA TYR A 103 -8.63 -3.36 0.64
C TYR A 103 -9.22 -2.05 1.14
N SER A 104 -10.18 -2.19 2.06
CA SER A 104 -10.65 -1.13 2.95
C SER A 104 -10.08 -1.30 4.36
N TRP A 105 -10.21 -0.29 5.21
CA TRP A 105 -9.88 -0.41 6.63
C TRP A 105 -10.74 -1.46 7.34
N ASN A 106 -12.01 -1.57 6.96
CA ASN A 106 -12.90 -2.62 7.43
C ASN A 106 -12.46 -4.02 6.99
N ASP A 107 -11.87 -4.19 5.80
CA ASP A 107 -11.34 -5.49 5.36
C ASP A 107 -10.16 -5.92 6.22
N PHE A 108 -9.26 -4.99 6.57
CA PHE A 108 -8.13 -5.28 7.46
C PHE A 108 -8.63 -5.71 8.85
N ALA A 109 -9.53 -4.93 9.46
CA ALA A 109 -10.13 -5.27 10.74
C ALA A 109 -10.85 -6.62 10.70
N LYS A 110 -11.69 -6.86 9.69
CA LYS A 110 -12.42 -8.12 9.50
C LYS A 110 -11.50 -9.31 9.36
N THR A 111 -10.42 -9.16 8.59
CA THR A 111 -9.43 -10.24 8.37
C THR A 111 -8.73 -10.62 9.67
N LEU A 112 -8.30 -9.63 10.45
CA LEU A 112 -7.66 -9.88 11.74
C LEU A 112 -8.65 -10.42 12.77
N ASN A 113 -9.89 -9.95 12.78
CA ASN A 113 -10.92 -10.47 13.68
C ASN A 113 -11.25 -11.95 13.38
N ALA A 114 -11.19 -12.36 12.12
CA ALA A 114 -11.31 -13.78 11.75
C ALA A 114 -10.15 -14.64 12.29
N LEU A 115 -9.01 -14.04 12.65
CA LEU A 115 -7.89 -14.71 13.31
C LEU A 115 -7.99 -14.68 14.86
N GLY A 116 -9.01 -14.02 15.42
CA GLY A 116 -9.23 -13.93 16.87
C GLY A 116 -8.92 -12.56 17.47
N HIS A 117 -8.60 -11.54 16.67
CA HIS A 117 -8.48 -10.17 17.16
C HIS A 117 -9.85 -9.53 17.42
N HIS A 118 -9.83 -8.37 18.10
CA HIS A 118 -11.02 -7.54 18.36
C HIS A 118 -10.74 -6.10 17.96
N LEU A 119 -10.70 -5.87 16.64
CA LEU A 119 -10.35 -4.60 16.03
C LEU A 119 -11.51 -3.99 15.27
N MET A 120 -11.49 -2.67 15.14
CA MET A 120 -12.45 -1.91 14.32
C MET A 120 -11.76 -0.78 13.56
N ALA A 121 -12.41 -0.28 12.52
CA ALA A 121 -12.02 0.97 11.89
C ALA A 121 -13.14 1.98 12.11
N VAL A 122 -12.78 3.17 12.62
CA VAL A 122 -13.74 4.24 12.88
C VAL A 122 -13.37 5.45 12.04
N GLN A 123 -14.36 6.02 11.36
CA GLN A 123 -14.19 7.29 10.70
C GLN A 123 -14.13 8.40 11.76
N VAL A 124 -13.18 9.31 11.63
CA VAL A 124 -13.13 10.53 12.43
C VAL A 124 -13.38 11.76 11.57
N PRO A 125 -14.04 12.80 12.11
CA PRO A 125 -14.19 14.08 11.42
C PRO A 125 -12.84 14.69 11.03
N ALA A 126 -12.82 15.43 9.92
CA ALA A 126 -11.60 16.02 9.36
C ALA A 126 -10.92 16.99 10.34
N ASP A 127 -11.69 17.87 10.97
CA ASP A 127 -11.23 18.84 11.97
C ASP A 127 -10.63 18.16 13.21
N VAL A 128 -11.21 17.02 13.62
CA VAL A 128 -10.67 16.20 14.71
C VAL A 128 -9.37 15.51 14.31
N TYR A 129 -9.25 15.03 13.07
CA TYR A 129 -8.04 14.36 12.59
C TYR A 129 -6.88 15.34 12.42
N ASP A 130 -7.12 16.52 11.85
CA ASP A 130 -6.07 17.49 11.47
C ASP A 130 -5.21 17.96 12.65
N VAL A 131 -5.75 17.92 13.86
CA VAL A 131 -5.05 18.33 15.10
C VAL A 131 -4.50 17.15 15.89
N SER A 132 -4.66 15.91 15.41
CA SER A 132 -4.32 14.71 16.18
C SER A 132 -2.81 14.48 16.33
N TYR A 133 -2.02 14.93 15.37
CA TYR A 133 -0.54 14.95 15.43
C TYR A 133 0.04 15.91 14.39
N PRO A 134 1.31 16.35 14.53
CA PRO A 134 1.98 17.17 13.50
C PRO A 134 2.04 16.43 12.16
N GLY A 135 1.46 17.01 11.11
CA GLY A 135 1.38 16.40 9.78
C GLY A 135 0.07 15.65 9.47
N ALA A 136 -0.90 15.64 10.41
CA ALA A 136 -2.15 14.92 10.21
C ALA A 136 -3.02 15.51 9.09
N HIS A 137 -2.97 16.83 8.87
CA HIS A 137 -3.67 17.48 7.77
C HIS A 137 -3.23 16.94 6.40
N GLU A 138 -1.92 16.86 6.14
CA GLU A 138 -1.34 16.36 4.90
C GLU A 138 -1.65 14.87 4.71
N VAL A 139 -1.67 14.10 5.80
CA VAL A 139 -2.08 12.69 5.77
C VAL A 139 -3.56 12.57 5.41
N ARG A 140 -4.44 13.40 5.97
CA ARG A 140 -5.86 13.41 5.59
C ARG A 140 -6.03 13.71 4.11
N GLU A 141 -5.36 14.72 3.58
CA GLU A 141 -5.44 15.06 2.15
C GLU A 141 -5.00 13.88 1.27
N THR A 142 -3.97 13.15 1.71
CA THR A 142 -3.54 11.91 1.06
C THR A 142 -4.66 10.84 1.07
N PHE A 143 -5.37 10.66 2.19
CA PHE A 143 -6.51 9.76 2.27
C PHE A 143 -7.71 10.21 1.41
N GLN A 144 -7.93 11.51 1.27
CA GLN A 144 -8.95 12.06 0.38
C GLN A 144 -8.63 11.76 -1.08
N TYR A 145 -7.36 11.93 -1.49
CA TYR A 145 -6.90 11.49 -2.80
C TYR A 145 -7.15 9.99 -3.01
N PHE A 146 -6.88 9.13 -2.01
CA PHE A 146 -7.17 7.70 -2.13
C PHE A 146 -8.66 7.42 -2.27
N ALA A 147 -9.52 8.15 -1.57
CA ALA A 147 -10.97 7.97 -1.69
C ALA A 147 -11.47 8.24 -3.13
N GLU A 148 -10.89 9.23 -3.80
CA GLU A 148 -11.28 9.62 -5.17
C GLU A 148 -10.57 8.79 -6.26
N HIS A 149 -9.30 8.47 -6.07
CA HIS A 149 -8.43 7.95 -7.13
C HIS A 149 -7.80 6.61 -6.83
N THR A 150 -8.02 6.05 -5.64
CA THR A 150 -7.33 4.87 -5.10
C THR A 150 -5.83 5.08 -4.89
N TYR A 151 -5.19 4.20 -4.10
CA TYR A 151 -3.79 4.34 -3.70
C TYR A 151 -2.79 4.41 -4.87
N PHE A 152 -3.06 3.69 -5.97
CA PHE A 152 -2.19 3.68 -7.16
C PHE A 152 -2.65 4.67 -8.24
N GLY A 153 -3.70 5.44 -7.96
CA GLY A 153 -4.27 6.38 -8.91
C GLY A 153 -5.09 5.71 -10.03
N PRO A 154 -5.52 6.51 -11.02
CA PRO A 154 -6.51 6.08 -12.02
C PRO A 154 -6.09 4.92 -12.94
N GLN A 155 -4.79 4.71 -13.15
CA GLN A 155 -4.25 3.69 -14.08
C GLN A 155 -3.92 2.35 -13.38
N HIS A 156 -4.30 2.21 -12.10
CA HIS A 156 -3.93 1.07 -11.25
C HIS A 156 -4.22 -0.30 -11.87
N GLU A 157 -5.37 -0.48 -12.55
CA GLU A 157 -5.71 -1.78 -13.14
C GLU A 157 -4.72 -2.23 -14.20
N ALA A 158 -4.23 -1.31 -15.03
CA ALA A 158 -3.24 -1.61 -16.06
C ALA A 158 -1.89 -1.97 -15.43
N HIS A 159 -1.45 -1.19 -14.43
CA HIS A 159 -0.17 -1.39 -13.76
C HIS A 159 -0.13 -2.70 -12.96
N ILE A 160 -1.24 -3.03 -12.28
CA ILE A 160 -1.39 -4.29 -11.53
C ILE A 160 -1.34 -5.46 -12.51
N ARG A 161 -2.11 -5.40 -13.60
CA ARG A 161 -2.13 -6.46 -14.63
C ARG A 161 -0.75 -6.71 -15.22
N ALA A 162 0.01 -5.65 -15.49
CA ALA A 162 1.38 -5.76 -16.00
C ALA A 162 2.31 -6.48 -15.01
N ALA A 163 2.23 -6.16 -13.72
CA ALA A 163 3.02 -6.85 -12.69
C ALA A 163 2.63 -8.34 -12.54
N HIS A 164 1.34 -8.65 -12.55
CA HIS A 164 0.85 -10.03 -12.47
C HIS A 164 1.24 -10.89 -13.67
N ALA A 165 1.33 -10.29 -14.87
CA ALA A 165 1.79 -11.01 -16.06
C ALA A 165 3.26 -11.42 -15.96
N LEU A 166 4.09 -10.66 -15.23
CA LEU A 166 5.52 -10.92 -15.05
C LEU A 166 5.85 -11.86 -13.89
N VAL A 167 4.97 -11.99 -12.90
CA VAL A 167 5.23 -12.77 -11.68
C VAL A 167 4.22 -13.91 -11.57
N PRO A 168 4.55 -15.10 -12.11
CA PRO A 168 3.71 -16.29 -12.02
C PRO A 168 3.38 -16.63 -10.55
N GLY A 169 2.13 -16.98 -10.28
CA GLY A 169 1.64 -17.25 -8.91
C GLY A 169 1.13 -16.02 -8.15
N GLY A 170 1.33 -14.80 -8.69
CA GLY A 170 0.79 -13.58 -8.11
C GLY A 170 1.47 -13.14 -6.81
N PHE A 171 0.75 -12.33 -6.04
CA PHE A 171 1.21 -11.71 -4.81
C PHE A 171 0.40 -12.19 -3.61
N THR A 172 1.02 -12.19 -2.44
CA THR A 172 0.43 -12.72 -1.21
C THR A 172 -0.75 -11.85 -0.76
N SER A 173 -1.88 -12.49 -0.43
CA SER A 173 -3.06 -11.80 0.11
C SER A 173 -2.83 -11.33 1.54
N PHE A 174 -3.56 -10.31 2.00
CA PHE A 174 -3.46 -9.88 3.39
C PHE A 174 -3.85 -10.99 4.37
N ALA A 175 -4.85 -11.81 4.04
CA ALA A 175 -5.29 -12.90 4.89
C ALA A 175 -4.20 -13.96 5.10
N ASP A 176 -3.47 -14.32 4.04
CA ASP A 176 -2.39 -15.31 4.12
C ASP A 176 -1.18 -14.76 4.85
N TRP A 177 -0.83 -13.50 4.56
CA TRP A 177 0.25 -12.81 5.25
C TRP A 177 -0.06 -12.65 6.76
N ALA A 178 -1.24 -12.16 7.11
CA ALA A 178 -1.64 -11.91 8.49
C ALA A 178 -1.67 -13.19 9.34
N ARG A 179 -2.02 -14.34 8.76
CA ARG A 179 -2.02 -15.63 9.47
C ARG A 179 -0.64 -16.01 10.01
N VAL A 180 0.42 -15.60 9.31
CA VAL A 180 1.81 -15.88 9.69
C VAL A 180 2.35 -14.81 10.63
N HIS A 181 2.02 -13.54 10.37
CA HIS A 181 2.70 -12.39 10.99
C HIS A 181 1.89 -11.66 12.07
N MET A 182 0.56 -11.81 12.10
CA MET A 182 -0.35 -11.07 13.00
C MET A 182 -1.27 -12.03 13.76
N LYS A 183 -0.66 -12.94 14.52
CA LYS A 183 -1.39 -13.77 15.49
C LYS A 183 -1.97 -12.89 16.63
N PRO A 184 -3.10 -13.28 17.25
CA PRO A 184 -3.69 -12.55 18.38
C PRO A 184 -2.71 -12.28 19.52
#